data_AF-A0A835A9D8-F1
#
_entry.id   AF-A0A835A9D8-F1
#
_cell.length_a   1.000
_cell.length_b   1.000
_cell.length_c   1.000
_cell.angle_alpha   90.00
_cell.angle_beta   90.00
_cell.angle_gamma   90.00
#
_symmetry.space_group_name_H-M   'P 1'
#
loop_
_entity.id
_entity.type
_entity.pdbx_description
1 polymer ?
#
loop_
_entity_poly.entity_id
_entity_poly.type
_entity_poly.pdbx_seq_one_letter_code
_entity_poly.pdbx_strand_id
1 'polypeptide(L)'
;MLVLEMVSGKRNSGPGIENQNEFYLPQWIYERVIAGRDPILNREISQEEKEMVKQMAIVALWCIQWNPKNRPTMTKVVNMLTGRLKNLQIPPKPYI
;
A
#
# COMPACT_ATOMS: atom_id res chain seq x y z
N MET A 1 -9.29 -4.66 2.79
CA MET A 1 -7.95 -5.24 2.99
C MET A 1 -7.19 -4.37 3.99
N LEU A 2 -6.89 -4.91 5.17
CA LEU A 2 -6.56 -4.10 6.35
C LEU A 2 -5.41 -3.09 6.15
N VAL A 3 -4.25 -3.53 5.66
CA VAL A 3 -3.08 -2.62 5.52
C VAL A 3 -3.33 -1.50 4.50
N LEU A 4 -4.03 -1.78 3.39
CA LEU A 4 -4.38 -0.72 2.43
C LEU A 4 -5.40 0.28 3.02
N GLU A 5 -6.31 -0.19 3.87
CA GLU A 5 -7.27 0.67 4.55
C GLU A 5 -6.56 1.59 5.56
N MET A 6 -5.56 1.06 6.27
CA MET A 6 -4.70 1.86 7.17
C MET A 6 -3.88 2.91 6.41
N VAL A 7 -3.29 2.54 5.26
CA VAL A 7 -2.48 3.46 4.43
C VAL A 7 -3.34 4.53 3.75
N SER A 8 -4.56 4.18 3.32
CA SER A 8 -5.46 5.11 2.62
C SER A 8 -6.39 5.90 3.53
N GLY A 9 -6.57 5.47 4.78
CA GLY A 9 -7.60 5.99 5.68
C GLY A 9 -9.03 5.70 5.22
N LYS A 10 -9.21 4.88 4.17
CA LYS A 10 -10.52 4.56 3.57
C LYS A 10 -10.87 3.11 3.83
N ARG A 11 -12.16 2.84 4.10
CA ARG A 11 -12.67 1.48 4.17
C ARG A 11 -12.79 0.87 2.77
N ASN A 12 -12.46 -0.41 2.65
CA ASN A 12 -12.49 -1.19 1.42
C ASN A 12 -13.91 -1.59 1.00
N SER A 13 -14.88 -1.53 1.93
CA SER A 13 -16.30 -1.82 1.70
C SER A 13 -17.13 -1.11 2.76
N GLY A 14 -17.83 -0.04 2.39
CA GLY A 14 -18.77 0.67 3.24
C GLY A 14 -19.94 1.19 2.40
N PRO A 15 -21.13 1.41 2.99
CA PRO A 15 -22.35 1.78 2.28
C PRO A 15 -22.33 3.18 1.62
N GLY A 16 -21.19 3.89 1.64
CA GLY A 16 -20.98 5.16 0.95
C GLY A 16 -20.13 5.05 -0.33
N ILE A 17 -19.83 3.84 -0.80
CA ILE A 17 -18.95 3.59 -1.95
C ILE A 17 -19.72 3.63 -3.29
N GLU A 18 -21.05 3.61 -3.28
CA GLU A 18 -21.87 3.61 -4.50
C GLU A 18 -21.72 4.89 -5.37
N ASN A 19 -21.16 5.98 -4.84
CA ASN A 19 -21.14 7.28 -5.53
C ASN A 19 -19.77 7.95 -5.68
N GLN A 20 -18.67 7.30 -5.30
CA GLN A 20 -17.32 7.82 -5.58
C GLN A 20 -16.65 6.89 -6.58
N ASN A 21 -16.65 7.28 -7.86
CA ASN A 21 -15.82 6.74 -8.95
C ASN A 21 -14.90 5.62 -8.46
N GLU A 22 -15.34 4.36 -8.62
CA GLU A 22 -14.81 3.13 -8.00
C GLU A 22 -13.30 2.96 -8.21
N PHE A 23 -12.50 3.74 -7.50
CA PHE A 23 -11.07 3.74 -7.74
C PHE A 23 -10.47 2.65 -6.88
N TYR A 24 -10.09 1.56 -7.54
CA TYR A 24 -9.49 0.39 -6.94
C TYR A 24 -8.36 0.81 -5.99
N LEU A 25 -8.55 0.59 -4.68
CA LEU A 25 -7.62 1.04 -3.62
C LEU A 25 -6.14 0.70 -3.91
N PRO A 26 -5.81 -0.50 -4.43
CA PRO A 26 -4.45 -0.81 -4.85
C PRO A 26 -3.90 0.10 -5.95
N GLN A 27 -4.71 0.44 -6.95
CA GLN A 27 -4.31 1.36 -8.02
C GLN A 27 -4.05 2.76 -7.45
N TRP A 28 -4.91 3.21 -6.53
CA TRP A 28 -4.73 4.51 -5.85
C TRP A 28 -3.44 4.60 -5.07
N ILE A 29 -3.13 3.57 -4.29
CA ILE A 29 -1.90 3.52 -3.49
C ILE A 29 -0.68 3.48 -4.41
N TYR A 30 -0.73 2.73 -5.51
CA TYR A 30 0.36 2.70 -6.48
C TYR A 30 0.60 4.09 -7.12
N GLU A 31 -0.45 4.73 -7.60
CA GLU A 31 -0.32 6.01 -8.32
C GLU A 31 0.02 7.19 -7.41
N ARG A 32 -0.42 7.17 -6.15
CA ARG A 32 -0.26 8.33 -5.27
C ARG A 32 0.83 8.16 -4.23
N VAL A 33 0.92 7.01 -3.57
CA VAL A 33 1.93 6.77 -2.52
C VAL A 33 3.27 6.39 -3.13
N ILE A 34 3.29 5.50 -4.12
CA ILE A 34 4.55 5.04 -4.73
C ILE A 34 5.10 6.06 -5.72
N ALA A 35 4.25 6.66 -6.57
CA ALA A 35 4.71 7.67 -7.52
C ALA A 35 4.94 9.06 -6.90
N GLY A 36 4.77 9.21 -5.57
CA GLY A 36 5.03 10.44 -4.83
C GLY A 36 4.07 11.60 -5.16
N ARG A 37 2.88 11.28 -5.68
CA ARG A 37 1.90 12.28 -6.14
C ARG A 37 0.85 12.63 -5.10
N ASP A 38 0.85 12.00 -3.92
CA ASP A 38 -0.19 12.26 -2.92
C ASP A 38 0.08 13.52 -2.08
N PRO A 39 -0.80 14.52 -2.10
CA PRO A 39 -0.76 15.65 -1.17
C PRO A 39 -1.09 15.28 0.29
N ILE A 40 -1.66 14.10 0.58
CA ILE A 40 -1.98 13.67 1.96
C ILE A 40 -0.69 13.43 2.78
N LEU A 41 0.39 12.97 2.14
CA LEU A 41 1.70 12.82 2.77
C LEU A 41 2.43 14.15 2.97
N ASN A 42 1.90 15.27 2.46
CA ASN A 42 2.62 16.54 2.38
C ASN A 42 2.31 17.54 3.49
N ARG A 43 1.33 17.28 4.37
CA ARG A 43 0.89 18.34 5.30
C ARG A 43 1.27 18.18 6.76
N GLU A 44 1.44 16.98 7.32
CA GLU A 44 1.54 16.87 8.80
C GLU A 44 2.47 15.76 9.36
N ILE A 45 3.21 15.04 8.53
CA ILE A 45 4.03 13.89 8.99
C ILE A 45 5.53 14.06 8.70
N SER A 46 6.35 13.50 9.58
CA SER A 46 7.82 13.50 9.50
C SER A 46 8.31 12.70 8.29
N GLN A 47 9.58 12.91 7.89
CA GLN A 47 10.18 12.15 6.80
C GLN A 47 10.23 10.64 7.11
N GLU A 48 10.46 10.27 8.36
CA GLU A 48 10.48 8.88 8.82
C GLU A 48 9.10 8.23 8.70
N GLU A 49 8.04 8.96 9.03
CA GLU A 49 6.66 8.52 8.87
C GLU A 49 6.30 8.31 7.40
N LYS A 50 6.75 9.21 6.50
CA LYS A 50 6.57 9.03 5.06
C LYS A 50 7.24 7.75 4.55
N GLU A 51 8.44 7.45 5.03
CA GLU A 51 9.14 6.22 4.69
C GLU A 51 8.42 4.99 5.22
N MET A 52 7.90 5.03 6.45
CA MET A 52 7.07 3.96 7.01
C MET A 52 5.79 3.74 6.20
N VAL A 53 5.08 4.79 5.80
CA VAL A 53 3.86 4.68 4.97
C VAL A 53 4.19 4.09 3.60
N LYS A 54 5.30 4.53 2.98
CA LYS A 54 5.77 3.97 1.71
C LYS A 54 6.13 2.48 1.83
N GLN A 55 6.80 2.11 2.91
CA GLN A 55 7.12 0.71 3.22
C GLN A 55 5.84 -0.12 3.39
N MET A 56 4.87 0.35 4.18
CA MET A 56 3.59 -0.33 4.37
C MET A 56 2.83 -0.51 3.05
N ALA A 57 2.82 0.52 2.19
CA ALA A 57 2.22 0.46 0.86
C ALA A 57 2.88 -0.61 -0.03
N ILE A 58 4.22 -0.65 -0.08
CA ILE A 58 4.96 -1.65 -0.86
C ILE A 58 4.62 -3.07 -0.37
N VAL A 59 4.64 -3.29 0.94
CA VAL A 59 4.31 -4.60 1.54
C VAL A 59 2.88 -5.01 1.22
N ALA A 60 1.92 -4.09 1.36
CA ALA A 60 0.52 -4.36 1.07
C ALA A 60 0.30 -4.74 -0.40
N LEU A 61 0.99 -4.07 -1.34
CA LEU A 61 0.95 -4.38 -2.77
C LEU A 61 1.57 -5.76 -3.10
N TRP A 62 2.60 -6.18 -2.37
CA TRP A 62 3.16 -7.54 -2.48
C TRP A 62 2.16 -8.61 -2.01
N CYS A 63 1.40 -8.34 -0.94
CA CYS A 63 0.43 -9.29 -0.39
C CYS A 63 -0.76 -9.60 -1.32
N ILE A 64 -1.02 -8.75 -2.31
CA ILE A 64 -2.18 -8.88 -3.21
C ILE A 64 -1.85 -9.13 -4.66
N GLN A 65 -0.62 -9.54 -4.91
CA GLN A 65 -0.24 -9.97 -6.24
C GLN A 65 -1.24 -11.00 -6.77
N TRP A 66 -1.69 -10.78 -8.01
CA TRP A 66 -2.63 -11.66 -8.69
C TRP A 66 -2.15 -13.11 -8.65
N ASN A 67 -0.88 -13.33 -9.03
CA ASN A 67 -0.24 -14.62 -8.93
C ASN A 67 0.07 -14.96 -7.46
N PRO A 68 -0.54 -16.02 -6.88
CA PRO A 68 -0.29 -16.41 -5.49
C PRO A 68 1.17 -16.73 -5.19
N LYS A 69 1.94 -17.20 -6.19
CA LYS A 69 3.38 -17.51 -6.04
C LYS A 69 4.23 -16.26 -5.77
N ASN A 70 3.74 -15.09 -6.16
CA ASN A 70 4.43 -13.82 -5.95
C ASN A 70 4.12 -13.22 -4.56
N ARG A 71 3.10 -13.75 -3.85
CA ARG A 71 2.75 -13.24 -2.53
C ARG A 71 3.80 -13.70 -1.50
N PRO A 72 4.30 -12.79 -0.65
CA PRO A 72 5.24 -13.15 0.39
C PRO A 72 4.56 -14.00 1.48
N THR A 73 5.35 -14.84 2.15
CA THR A 73 4.91 -15.50 3.39
C THR A 73 4.75 -14.47 4.51
N MET A 74 3.94 -14.78 5.52
CA MET A 74 3.76 -13.89 6.68
C MET A 74 5.08 -13.57 7.40
N THR A 75 5.98 -14.55 7.50
CA THR A 75 7.33 -14.32 8.04
C THR A 75 8.10 -13.27 7.24
N LYS A 76 8.03 -13.35 5.89
CA LYS A 76 8.65 -12.36 5.02
C LYS A 76 8.00 -10.99 5.17
N VAL A 77 6.67 -10.92 5.26
CA VAL A 77 5.91 -9.69 5.53
C VAL A 77 6.38 -9.00 6.81
N VAL A 78 6.51 -9.74 7.91
CA VAL A 78 7.00 -9.19 9.19
C VAL A 78 8.45 -8.68 9.05
N ASN A 79 9.32 -9.41 8.36
CA ASN A 79 10.69 -8.97 8.10
C ASN A 79 10.75 -7.70 7.24
N MET A 80 9.83 -7.54 6.27
CA MET A 80 9.72 -6.33 5.47
C MET A 80 9.23 -5.14 6.32
N LEU A 81 8.25 -5.35 7.20
CA LEU A 81 7.68 -4.30 8.05
C LEU A 81 8.60 -3.85 9.20
N THR A 82 9.46 -4.74 9.69
CA THR A 82 10.42 -4.44 10.78
C THR A 82 11.74 -3.86 10.28
N GLY A 83 11.87 -3.60 8.98
CA GLY A 83 13.08 -3.01 8.39
C GLY A 83 14.28 -3.98 8.34
N ARG A 84 14.09 -5.27 8.66
CA ARG A 84 15.15 -6.29 8.55
C ARG A 84 15.55 -6.53 7.09
N LEU A 85 14.64 -6.30 6.16
CA LEU A 85 14.91 -6.29 4.73
C LEU A 85 15.08 -4.84 4.26
N LYS A 86 16.33 -4.43 4.05
CA LYS A 86 16.66 -3.12 3.47
C LYS A 86 16.27 -3.10 1.98
N ASN A 87 15.90 -1.91 1.47
CA ASN A 87 15.65 -1.65 0.04
C ASN A 87 14.53 -2.52 -0.58
N LEU A 88 13.31 -2.41 -0.04
CA LEU A 88 12.15 -3.08 -0.61
C LEU A 88 11.89 -2.61 -2.04
N GLN A 89 11.83 -3.55 -2.99
CA GLN A 89 11.45 -3.25 -4.36
C GLN A 89 9.94 -3.09 -4.50
N ILE A 90 9.54 -2.17 -5.38
CA ILE A 90 8.15 -1.97 -5.75
C ILE A 90 7.67 -3.22 -6.50
N PRO A 91 6.58 -3.87 -6.08
CA PRO A 91 6.04 -5.03 -6.78
C PRO A 91 5.49 -4.65 -8.16
N PRO A 92 5.35 -5.64 -9.07
CA PRO A 92 4.62 -5.41 -10.31
C PRO A 92 3.17 -5.02 -10.02
N LYS A 93 2.55 -4.28 -10.95
CA LYS A 93 1.17 -3.82 -10.80
C LYS A 93 0.25 -5.04 -10.63
N PRO A 94 -0.53 -5.11 -9.53
CA PRO A 94 -1.34 -6.29 -9.22
C PRO A 94 -2.60 -6.44 -10.09
N TYR A 95 -2.84 -5.51 -11.04
CA TYR A 95 -3.99 -5.44 -11.93
C TYR A 95 -3.53 -5.62 -13.38
N ILE A 96 -3.56 -6.86 -13.86
CA ILE A 96 -3.53 -7.27 -15.28
C ILE A 96 -4.58 -8.36 -15.42
#